data_AF-A0A1F9M5Y6-F1
#
_entry.id   AF-A0A1F9M5Y6-F1
#
_cell.length_a   1.000
_cell.length_b   1.000
_cell.length_c   1.000
_cell.angle_alpha   90.00
_cell.angle_beta   90.00
_cell.angle_gamma   90.00
#
_symmetry.space_group_name_H-M   'P 1'
#
loop_
_entity.id
_entity.type
_entity.pdbx_description
1 polymer ?
#
loop_
_entity_poly.entity_id
_entity_poly.type
_entity_poly.pdbx_seq_one_letter_code
_entity_poly.pdbx_strand_id
1 'polypeptide(L)'
;MICQDKKKHRLLLKPAMIAAAVALSIALLYAAEVYHNGVMVEEEGTTVDCLKCHDGSKELRPGKGKIAPVRSHKVLVKYPPPGRGKAFKPLAEVLKAGIRFENGMITCISCHNLNNPNKNHFAVETNNSGYAQKLCYACHLDIG
;
A
#
# COMPACT_ATOMS: atom_id res chain seq x y z
N MET A 1 47.52 36.31 21.55
CA MET A 1 46.19 36.64 22.08
C MET A 1 45.39 37.28 20.94
N ILE A 2 44.51 36.53 20.27
CA ILE A 2 43.64 37.03 19.18
C ILE A 2 42.23 36.55 19.50
N CYS A 3 41.36 37.47 19.91
CA CYS A 3 39.93 37.26 20.06
C CYS A 3 39.29 37.19 18.67
N GLN A 4 38.69 36.05 18.33
CA GLN A 4 37.81 35.91 17.16
C GLN A 4 36.35 36.03 17.65
N ASP A 5 35.69 37.10 17.24
CA ASP A 5 34.28 37.38 17.48
C ASP A 5 33.41 36.50 16.58
N LYS A 6 32.71 35.52 17.18
CA LYS A 6 31.75 34.66 16.47
C LYS A 6 30.43 35.41 16.30
N LYS A 7 30.27 36.11 15.17
CA LYS A 7 28.95 36.58 14.70
C LYS A 7 28.03 35.39 14.47
N LYS A 8 27.10 35.18 15.41
CA LYS A 8 25.96 34.27 15.25
C LYS A 8 25.01 34.84 14.20
N HIS A 9 25.09 34.36 12.97
CA HIS A 9 24.06 34.61 11.95
C HIS A 9 22.78 33.87 12.35
N ARG A 10 21.87 34.55 13.05
CA ARG A 10 20.47 34.11 13.17
C ARG A 10 19.82 34.26 11.80
N LEU A 11 19.63 33.14 11.12
CA LEU A 11 18.84 33.04 9.90
C LEU A 11 17.37 33.33 10.27
N LEU A 12 16.96 34.59 10.16
CA LEU A 12 15.56 34.99 10.30
C LEU A 12 14.82 34.57 9.03
N LEU A 13 14.26 33.35 9.03
CA LEU A 13 13.33 32.93 7.99
C LEU A 13 12.10 33.86 8.03
N LYS A 14 11.86 34.58 6.94
CA LYS A 14 10.71 35.47 6.81
C LYS A 14 9.40 34.66 6.95
N PRO A 15 8.37 35.15 7.65
CA PRO A 15 7.12 34.41 7.89
C PRO A 15 6.42 33.92 6.61
N ALA A 16 6.58 34.63 5.48
CA ALA A 16 6.09 34.19 4.18
C ALA A 16 6.73 32.87 3.69
N MET A 17 8.00 32.61 4.02
CA MET A 17 8.70 31.37 3.65
C MET A 17 8.23 30.18 4.50
N ILE A 18 7.81 30.41 5.75
CA ILE A 18 7.25 29.38 6.62
C ILE A 18 5.86 28.96 6.11
N ALA A 19 5.00 29.93 5.74
CA ALA A 19 3.66 29.63 5.22
C ALA A 19 3.69 28.81 3.91
N ALA A 20 4.62 29.13 3.00
CA ALA A 20 4.78 28.38 1.75
C ALA A 20 5.25 26.92 1.99
N ALA A 21 6.17 26.72 2.93
CA ALA A 21 6.63 25.37 3.30
C ALA A 21 5.52 24.53 3.94
N VAL A 22 4.66 25.14 4.76
CA VAL A 22 3.52 24.45 5.40
C VAL A 22 2.47 24.05 4.35
N ALA A 23 2.09 24.95 3.44
CA ALA A 23 1.10 24.64 2.39
C ALA A 23 1.58 23.52 1.43
N LEU A 24 2.86 23.53 1.05
CA LEU A 24 3.44 22.49 0.20
C LEU A 24 3.50 21.12 0.92
N SER A 25 3.71 21.15 2.24
CA SER A 25 3.73 19.93 3.06
C SER A 25 2.32 19.31 3.19
N ILE A 26 1.26 20.13 3.24
CA ILE A 26 -0.12 19.65 3.34
C ILE A 26 -0.59 19.00 2.02
N ALA A 27 -0.19 19.55 0.87
CA ALA A 27 -0.56 18.98 -0.43
C ALA A 27 0.07 17.60 -0.70
N LEU A 28 1.20 17.27 -0.07
CA LEU A 28 1.87 15.96 -0.18
C LEU A 28 1.24 14.88 0.72
N LEU A 29 0.30 15.24 1.60
CA LEU A 29 -0.29 14.32 2.58
C LEU A 29 -1.63 13.72 2.15
N TYR A 30 -2.19 14.15 1.02
CA TYR A 30 -3.44 13.57 0.51
C TYR A 30 -3.16 12.31 -0.29
N ALA A 31 -3.60 11.17 0.25
CA ALA A 31 -3.68 9.93 -0.52
C ALA A 31 -4.66 10.10 -1.69
N ALA A 32 -4.31 9.59 -2.86
CA ALA A 32 -5.18 9.65 -4.02
C ALA A 32 -6.47 8.84 -3.77
N GLU A 33 -7.60 9.34 -4.26
CA GLU A 33 -8.86 8.61 -4.24
C GLU A 33 -9.09 7.91 -5.59
N VAL A 34 -9.68 6.71 -5.53
CA VAL A 34 -10.00 5.89 -6.71
C VAL A 34 -11.46 5.45 -6.66
N TYR A 35 -12.12 5.48 -7.82
CA TYR A 35 -13.49 4.97 -7.94
C TYR A 35 -13.46 3.45 -8.07
N HIS A 36 -14.01 2.75 -7.08
CA HIS A 36 -14.03 1.30 -7.00
C HIS A 36 -15.45 0.80 -6.72
N ASN A 37 -16.05 0.08 -7.67
CA ASN A 37 -17.37 -0.57 -7.52
C ASN A 37 -18.49 0.36 -7.01
N GLY A 38 -18.58 1.59 -7.53
CA GLY A 38 -19.68 2.51 -7.17
C GLY A 38 -19.39 3.44 -6.00
N VAL A 39 -18.20 3.35 -5.39
CA VAL A 39 -17.79 4.19 -4.27
C VAL A 39 -16.39 4.76 -4.49
N MET A 40 -16.13 5.95 -3.95
CA MET A 40 -14.78 6.50 -3.84
C MET A 40 -14.09 5.89 -2.62
N VAL A 41 -12.85 5.43 -2.79
CA VAL A 41 -12.01 4.89 -1.71
C VAL A 41 -10.59 5.43 -1.84
N GLU A 42 -9.84 5.43 -0.75
CA GLU A 42 -8.42 5.77 -0.77
C GLU A 42 -7.63 4.67 -1.49
N GLU A 43 -6.75 5.05 -2.42
CA GLU A 43 -5.93 4.12 -3.21
C GLU A 43 -5.00 3.26 -2.33
N GLU A 44 -4.45 3.87 -1.30
CA GLU A 44 -3.54 3.25 -0.34
C GLU A 44 -4.25 2.82 0.95
N GLY A 45 -5.56 2.59 0.87
CA GLY A 45 -6.39 2.24 2.02
C GLY A 45 -5.83 1.06 2.82
N THR A 46 -6.01 1.12 4.15
CA THR A 46 -5.53 0.08 5.05
C THR A 46 -6.34 -1.21 4.87
N THR A 47 -5.85 -2.31 5.46
CA THR A 47 -6.69 -3.54 5.53
C THR A 47 -8.03 -3.26 6.22
N VAL A 48 -8.05 -2.41 7.24
CA VAL A 48 -9.28 -2.04 7.95
C VAL A 48 -10.28 -1.35 7.01
N ASP A 49 -9.80 -0.48 6.12
CA ASP A 49 -10.64 0.21 5.15
C ASP A 49 -11.23 -0.75 4.13
N CYS A 50 -10.43 -1.69 3.63
CA CYS A 50 -10.88 -2.73 2.72
C CYS A 50 -11.99 -3.59 3.37
N LEU A 51 -11.81 -3.96 4.63
CA LEU A 51 -12.73 -4.84 5.36
C LEU A 51 -14.09 -4.19 5.67
N LYS A 52 -14.21 -2.85 5.65
CA LYS A 52 -15.52 -2.17 5.77
C LYS A 52 -16.54 -2.64 4.72
N CYS A 53 -16.06 -3.11 3.56
CA CYS A 53 -16.89 -3.64 2.48
C CYS A 53 -16.56 -5.12 2.11
N HIS A 54 -15.38 -5.62 2.50
CA HIS A 54 -14.89 -6.96 2.11
C HIS A 54 -14.77 -7.96 3.27
N ASP A 55 -15.36 -7.68 4.44
CA ASP A 55 -15.40 -8.61 5.58
C ASP A 55 -16.30 -9.84 5.34
N GLY A 56 -17.12 -9.82 4.30
CA GLY A 56 -18.07 -10.89 3.98
C GLY A 56 -19.40 -10.81 4.71
N SER A 57 -19.67 -9.71 5.41
CA SER A 57 -21.00 -9.35 5.88
C SER A 57 -21.91 -9.00 4.68
N LYS A 58 -23.23 -9.11 4.87
CA LYS A 58 -24.23 -8.90 3.79
C LYS A 58 -24.68 -7.45 3.66
N GLU A 59 -24.26 -6.56 4.56
CA GLU A 59 -24.69 -5.17 4.54
C GLU A 59 -23.65 -4.31 3.84
N LEU A 60 -24.13 -3.47 2.90
CA LEU A 60 -23.39 -2.68 1.90
C LEU A 60 -22.98 -3.54 0.67
N ARG A 61 -23.29 -3.23 -0.60
CA ARG A 61 -23.84 -2.04 -1.28
C ARG A 61 -24.17 -2.40 -2.76
N PRO A 62 -24.77 -1.47 -3.54
CA PRO A 62 -25.22 -1.66 -4.92
C PRO A 62 -24.09 -2.03 -5.90
N GLY A 63 -24.39 -2.89 -6.88
CA GLY A 63 -23.49 -3.19 -8.00
C GLY A 63 -22.68 -4.49 -7.82
N LYS A 64 -23.39 -5.63 -7.89
CA LYS A 64 -22.89 -6.98 -8.22
C LYS A 64 -21.51 -7.41 -7.67
N GLY A 65 -21.54 -8.14 -6.56
CA GLY A 65 -20.52 -9.18 -6.28
C GLY A 65 -20.36 -9.51 -4.81
N LYS A 66 -20.78 -10.71 -4.41
CA LYS A 66 -20.47 -11.32 -3.10
C LYS A 66 -19.02 -11.80 -3.09
N ILE A 67 -18.04 -10.90 -3.00
CA ILE A 67 -16.66 -11.33 -2.79
C ILE A 67 -16.32 -11.05 -1.32
N ALA A 68 -16.27 -12.13 -0.54
CA ALA A 68 -15.78 -12.16 0.83
C ALA A 68 -14.33 -12.68 0.83
N PRO A 69 -13.34 -11.87 0.40
CA PRO A 69 -11.97 -12.34 0.16
C PRO A 69 -11.29 -12.87 1.43
N VAL A 70 -11.72 -12.43 2.62
CA VAL A 70 -11.20 -12.91 3.92
C VAL A 70 -11.33 -14.41 4.14
N ARG A 71 -12.28 -15.09 3.49
CA ARG A 71 -12.40 -16.56 3.58
C ARG A 71 -11.42 -17.29 2.67
N SER A 72 -10.96 -16.64 1.61
CA SER A 72 -10.18 -17.28 0.54
C SER A 72 -8.68 -17.02 0.65
N HIS A 73 -8.25 -15.92 1.27
CA HIS A 73 -6.83 -15.60 1.43
C HIS A 73 -6.53 -14.98 2.80
N LYS A 74 -5.39 -15.37 3.39
CA LYS A 74 -4.92 -14.84 4.67
C LYS A 74 -4.26 -13.47 4.45
N VAL A 75 -4.74 -12.46 5.17
CA VAL A 75 -4.13 -11.13 5.30
C VAL A 75 -3.72 -10.90 6.75
N LEU A 76 -3.01 -9.80 7.02
CA LEU A 76 -2.43 -9.47 8.34
C LEU A 76 -1.45 -10.54 8.82
N VAL A 77 -0.59 -11.02 7.92
CA VAL A 77 0.46 -12.00 8.20
C VAL A 77 1.82 -11.37 7.96
N LYS A 78 2.77 -11.50 8.90
CA LYS A 78 4.13 -10.98 8.73
C LYS A 78 4.82 -11.58 7.50
N TYR A 79 5.55 -10.76 6.75
CA TYR A 79 6.39 -11.21 5.65
C TYR A 79 7.87 -11.28 6.02
N PRO A 80 8.58 -12.38 5.66
CA PRO A 80 8.00 -13.69 5.37
C PRO A 80 7.34 -14.27 6.64
N PRO A 81 6.42 -15.23 6.51
CA PRO A 81 5.85 -15.91 7.66
C PRO A 81 6.96 -16.54 8.55
N PRO A 82 6.86 -16.44 9.89
CA PRO A 82 7.85 -17.02 10.79
C PRO A 82 8.12 -18.49 10.49
N GLY A 83 9.40 -18.88 10.48
CA GLY A 83 9.83 -20.25 10.17
C GLY A 83 9.75 -20.64 8.69
N ARG A 84 9.26 -19.77 7.80
CA ARG A 84 9.13 -20.08 6.35
C ARG A 84 10.06 -19.31 5.44
N GLY A 85 11.01 -18.52 5.96
CA GLY A 85 11.85 -17.62 5.15
C GLY A 85 12.49 -18.24 3.90
N LYS A 86 12.87 -19.53 3.93
CA LYS A 86 13.46 -20.24 2.77
C LYS A 86 12.50 -20.50 1.60
N ALA A 87 11.18 -20.41 1.82
CA ALA A 87 10.17 -20.58 0.78
C ALA A 87 9.77 -19.26 0.11
N PHE A 88 10.31 -18.13 0.60
CA PHE A 88 9.92 -16.79 0.20
C PHE A 88 11.12 -16.03 -0.32
N LYS A 89 10.86 -15.10 -1.24
CA LYS A 89 11.88 -14.19 -1.76
C LYS A 89 12.33 -13.19 -0.69
N PRO A 90 13.55 -12.65 -0.80
CA PRO A 90 13.97 -11.54 0.04
C PRO A 90 13.05 -10.32 -0.11
N LEU A 91 12.77 -9.61 0.98
CA LEU A 91 11.85 -8.46 0.99
C LEU A 91 12.17 -7.43 -0.11
N ALA A 92 13.45 -7.15 -0.34
CA ALA A 92 13.87 -6.19 -1.37
C ALA A 92 13.44 -6.58 -2.79
N GLU A 93 13.47 -7.87 -3.13
CA GLU A 93 13.02 -8.35 -4.45
C GLU A 93 11.52 -8.23 -4.60
N VAL A 94 10.78 -8.47 -3.52
CA VAL A 94 9.31 -8.44 -3.49
C VAL A 94 8.81 -7.00 -3.62
N LEU A 95 9.45 -6.06 -2.92
CA LEU A 95 9.19 -4.62 -3.07
C LEU A 95 9.47 -4.15 -4.51
N LYS A 96 10.57 -4.63 -5.12
CA LYS A 96 10.90 -4.32 -6.53
C LYS A 96 9.84 -4.84 -7.51
N ALA A 97 9.12 -5.91 -7.17
CA ALA A 97 8.02 -6.42 -7.96
C ALA A 97 6.72 -5.59 -7.82
N GLY A 98 6.71 -4.52 -7.01
CA GLY A 98 5.54 -3.66 -6.81
C GLY A 98 4.61 -4.13 -5.68
N ILE A 99 5.01 -5.15 -4.92
CA ILE A 99 4.26 -5.61 -3.74
C ILE A 99 4.49 -4.64 -2.59
N ARG A 100 3.41 -4.18 -1.96
CA ARG A 100 3.44 -3.28 -0.81
C ARG A 100 3.13 -4.03 0.48
N PHE A 101 3.63 -3.54 1.60
CA PHE A 101 3.36 -4.12 2.93
C PHE A 101 2.98 -3.01 3.91
N GLU A 102 2.03 -3.30 4.79
CA GLU A 102 1.65 -2.40 5.89
C GLU A 102 2.36 -2.89 7.15
N ASN A 103 3.30 -2.12 7.70
CA ASN A 103 4.06 -2.50 8.90
C ASN A 103 4.75 -3.88 8.79
N GLY A 104 5.23 -4.24 7.59
CA GLY A 104 5.85 -5.54 7.31
C GLY A 104 4.87 -6.72 7.23
N MET A 105 3.58 -6.44 7.17
CA MET A 105 2.50 -7.41 7.05
C MET A 105 1.97 -7.47 5.63
N ILE A 106 1.64 -8.68 5.18
CA ILE A 106 0.86 -8.95 3.98
C ILE A 106 -0.56 -8.46 4.24
N THR A 107 -1.06 -7.57 3.40
CA THR A 107 -2.37 -6.93 3.49
C THR A 107 -3.13 -7.02 2.17
N CYS A 108 -4.33 -6.46 2.10
CA CYS A 108 -5.11 -6.38 0.86
C CYS A 108 -4.29 -5.74 -0.27
N ILE A 109 -3.59 -4.64 0.03
CA ILE A 109 -2.79 -3.88 -0.95
C ILE A 109 -1.46 -4.56 -1.34
N SER A 110 -1.05 -5.62 -0.63
CA SER A 110 0.08 -6.46 -1.07
C SER A 110 -0.26 -7.20 -2.35
N CYS A 111 -1.50 -7.64 -2.48
CA CYS A 111 -1.98 -8.41 -3.61
C CYS A 111 -2.77 -7.57 -4.61
N HIS A 112 -3.35 -6.46 -4.13
CA HIS A 112 -4.20 -5.59 -4.93
C HIS A 112 -3.63 -4.17 -5.08
N ASN A 113 -3.69 -3.64 -6.29
CA ASN A 113 -3.45 -2.26 -6.64
C ASN A 113 -4.73 -1.72 -7.31
N LEU A 114 -5.47 -0.86 -6.61
CA LEU A 114 -6.73 -0.30 -7.11
C LEU A 114 -6.56 0.57 -8.36
N ASN A 115 -5.36 1.13 -8.58
CA ASN A 115 -5.03 1.83 -9.83
C ASN A 115 -4.79 0.90 -11.01
N ASN A 116 -4.64 -0.41 -10.79
CA ASN A 116 -4.57 -1.37 -11.88
C ASN A 116 -5.99 -1.58 -12.45
N PRO A 117 -6.25 -1.22 -13.72
CA PRO A 117 -7.59 -1.29 -14.29
C PRO A 117 -8.04 -2.73 -14.60
N ASN A 118 -7.18 -3.73 -14.39
CA ASN A 118 -7.57 -5.12 -14.58
C ASN A 118 -8.70 -5.50 -13.61
N LYS A 119 -9.53 -6.46 -14.02
CA LYS A 119 -10.75 -6.88 -13.30
C LYS A 119 -10.52 -7.21 -11.81
N ASN A 120 -9.34 -7.72 -11.45
CA ASN A 120 -9.03 -8.17 -10.10
C ASN A 120 -8.12 -7.19 -9.35
N HIS A 121 -7.78 -6.05 -9.95
CA HIS A 121 -6.85 -5.07 -9.42
C HIS A 121 -5.55 -5.69 -8.92
N PHE A 122 -4.94 -6.68 -9.60
CA PHE A 122 -3.72 -7.31 -9.06
C PHE A 122 -2.53 -6.33 -9.00
N ALA A 123 -1.75 -6.38 -7.91
CA ALA A 123 -0.54 -5.56 -7.73
C ALA A 123 0.57 -5.89 -8.73
N VAL A 124 0.55 -7.10 -9.28
CA VAL A 124 1.45 -7.56 -10.34
C VAL A 124 0.62 -7.97 -11.55
N GLU A 125 1.04 -7.56 -12.74
CA GLU A 125 0.35 -7.92 -13.97
C GLU A 125 0.31 -9.44 -14.18
N THR A 126 -0.90 -9.99 -14.18
CA THR A 126 -1.17 -11.35 -14.61
C THR A 126 -1.49 -11.35 -16.10
N ASN A 127 -1.14 -12.41 -16.83
CA ASN A 127 -1.64 -12.58 -18.19
C ASN A 127 -3.19 -12.66 -18.20
N ASN A 128 -3.80 -12.48 -19.37
CA ASN A 128 -5.25 -12.41 -19.59
C ASN A 128 -6.07 -13.63 -19.10
N SER A 129 -5.43 -14.67 -18.57
CA SER A 129 -6.09 -15.83 -17.97
C SER A 129 -6.68 -15.54 -16.58
N GLY A 130 -6.34 -14.40 -15.97
CA GLY A 130 -6.91 -13.96 -14.68
C GLY A 130 -6.43 -14.77 -13.47
N TYR A 131 -5.45 -15.66 -13.64
CA TYR A 131 -4.87 -16.44 -12.55
C TYR A 131 -3.80 -15.66 -11.79
N ALA A 132 -3.91 -15.67 -10.46
CA ALA A 132 -2.97 -15.04 -9.53
C ALA A 132 -1.59 -15.72 -9.47
N GLN A 133 -1.28 -16.68 -10.35
CA GLN A 133 -0.06 -17.49 -10.27
C GLN A 133 1.21 -16.62 -10.34
N LYS A 134 1.25 -15.63 -11.24
CA LYS A 134 2.36 -14.66 -11.30
C LYS A 134 2.47 -13.83 -10.04
N LEU A 135 1.35 -13.47 -9.43
CA LEU A 135 1.30 -12.73 -8.17
C LEU A 135 1.88 -13.58 -7.03
N CYS A 136 1.53 -14.87 -6.93
CA CYS A 136 2.08 -15.77 -5.91
C CYS A 136 3.60 -15.85 -6.01
N TYR A 137 4.14 -16.00 -7.22
CA TYR A 137 5.58 -16.03 -7.47
C TYR A 137 6.28 -14.68 -7.28
N ALA A 138 5.56 -13.58 -7.07
CA ALA A 138 6.18 -12.32 -6.62
C ALA A 138 6.75 -12.48 -5.20
N CYS A 139 6.14 -13.34 -4.39
CA CYS A 139 6.50 -13.58 -2.99
C CYS A 139 7.17 -14.93 -2.75
N HIS A 140 6.76 -15.96 -3.48
CA HIS A 140 7.18 -17.34 -3.28
C HIS A 140 8.33 -17.73 -4.22
N LEU A 141 9.27 -18.52 -3.70
CA LEU A 141 10.28 -19.22 -4.52
C LEU A 141 9.71 -20.49 -5.15
N ASP A 142 8.74 -21.13 -4.47
CA ASP A 142 7.99 -22.30 -4.92
C ASP A 142 6.59 -22.30 -4.29
N ILE A 143 5.59 -22.83 -5.00
CA ILE A 143 4.16 -22.87 -4.60
C ILE A 143 3.62 -24.30 -4.42
N GLY A 144 4.52 -25.30 -4.34
CA GLY A 144 4.18 -26.72 -4.06
C GLY A 144 3.31 -26.95 -2.83
#